data_AF-A0A7K2LWP8-F1
#
_entry.id   AF-A0A7K2LWP8-F1
#
_cell.length_a   1.000
_cell.length_b   1.000
_cell.length_c   1.000
_cell.angle_alpha   90.00
_cell.angle_beta   90.00
_cell.angle_gamma   90.00
#
_symmetry.space_group_name_H-M   'P 1'
#
loop_
_entity.id
_entity.type
_entity.pdbx_description
1 polymer ?
#
loop_
_entity_poly.entity_id
_entity_poly.type
_entity_poly.pdbx_seq_one_letter_code
_entity_poly.pdbx_strand_id
1 'polypeptide(L)'
;AHAREVVLLPNDAELRDTAAAAAEQARGEGVRVALIPTRSAVQGLAALAVHEPGRRFDEDVVAMTSAAGATRHAEVIVAEHESWTSAGVCQAGDVLGLIDGDVAVIGSDVTATARTVLDRMLAAGGELVTLVLGDDAPDTVAAHLERRVRDAYLAVDTVTYHGGRQGALLLIGVE
;
A
#
# COMPACT_ATOMS: atom_id res chain seq x y z
N ALA A 1 14.38 -22.10 -10.37
CA ALA A 1 14.15 -20.83 -11.08
C ALA A 1 15.48 -20.33 -11.64
N HIS A 2 15.55 -19.80 -12.86
CA HIS A 2 16.80 -19.36 -13.52
C HIS A 2 16.82 -17.85 -13.83
N ALA A 3 16.17 -17.03 -13.00
CA ALA A 3 16.20 -15.58 -13.17
C ALA A 3 17.64 -15.06 -12.95
N ARG A 4 18.17 -14.30 -13.89
CA ARG A 4 19.51 -13.66 -13.77
C ARG A 4 19.45 -12.36 -12.99
N GLU A 5 18.30 -11.70 -13.02
CA GLU A 5 18.03 -10.41 -12.40
C GLU A 5 16.70 -10.49 -11.65
N VAL A 6 16.67 -9.99 -10.42
CA VAL A 6 15.51 -10.07 -9.51
C VAL A 6 15.34 -8.73 -8.79
N VAL A 7 14.11 -8.23 -8.78
CA VAL A 7 13.70 -7.12 -7.92
C VAL A 7 12.82 -7.68 -6.81
N LEU A 8 13.15 -7.37 -5.55
CA LEU A 8 12.38 -7.75 -4.37
C LEU A 8 11.57 -6.53 -3.88
N LEU A 9 10.26 -6.75 -3.71
CA LEU A 9 9.28 -5.79 -3.20
C LEU A 9 8.68 -6.39 -1.91
N PRO A 10 9.18 -6.03 -0.71
CA PRO A 10 8.71 -6.63 0.54
C PRO A 10 7.24 -6.38 0.83
N ASN A 11 6.70 -5.24 0.39
CA ASN A 11 5.34 -4.77 0.62
C ASN A 11 4.89 -4.74 2.10
N ASP A 12 5.86 -4.83 3.01
CA ASP A 12 5.69 -4.84 4.46
C ASP A 12 7.01 -4.35 5.06
N ALA A 13 6.93 -3.36 5.94
CA ALA A 13 8.10 -2.78 6.59
C ALA A 13 8.84 -3.78 7.47
N GLU A 14 8.13 -4.74 8.10
CA GLU A 14 8.73 -5.75 8.98
C GLU A 14 9.54 -6.78 8.20
N LEU A 15 9.18 -7.03 6.94
CA LEU A 15 9.87 -7.97 6.06
C LEU A 15 11.15 -7.42 5.44
N ARG A 16 11.48 -6.14 5.66
CA ARG A 16 12.64 -5.48 5.05
C ARG A 16 13.94 -6.21 5.33
N ASP A 17 14.20 -6.53 6.60
CA ASP A 17 15.47 -7.15 7.01
C ASP A 17 15.56 -8.59 6.49
N THR A 18 14.44 -9.32 6.53
CA THR A 18 14.33 -10.66 5.94
C THR A 18 14.59 -10.62 4.43
N ALA A 19 13.99 -9.67 3.71
CA ALA A 19 14.18 -9.51 2.27
C ALA A 19 15.63 -9.09 1.94
N ALA A 20 16.26 -8.25 2.76
CA ALA A 20 17.66 -7.88 2.60
C ALA A 20 18.60 -9.09 2.78
N ALA A 21 18.36 -9.93 3.78
CA ALA A 21 19.11 -11.16 3.99
C ALA A 21 18.96 -12.13 2.81
N ALA A 22 17.74 -12.32 2.32
CA ALA A 22 17.48 -13.16 1.14
C ALA A 22 18.16 -12.62 -0.13
N ALA A 23 18.14 -11.29 -0.33
CA ALA A 23 18.83 -10.64 -1.43
C ALA A 23 20.33 -10.89 -1.39
N GLU A 24 20.94 -10.80 -0.21
CA GLU A 24 22.37 -11.00 -0.03
C GLU A 24 22.78 -12.45 -0.30
N GLN A 25 22.00 -13.41 0.18
CA GLN A 25 22.23 -14.82 -0.13
C GLN A 25 22.18 -15.07 -1.66
N ALA A 26 21.15 -14.57 -2.33
CA ALA A 26 20.99 -14.73 -3.77
C ALA A 26 22.11 -14.08 -4.59
N ARG A 27 22.65 -12.93 -4.12
CA ARG A 27 23.85 -12.31 -4.71
C ARG A 27 25.08 -13.20 -4.56
N GLY A 28 25.24 -13.87 -3.42
CA GLY A 28 26.29 -14.87 -3.21
C GLY A 28 26.22 -16.05 -4.18
N GLU A 29 25.02 -16.36 -4.69
CA GLU A 29 24.77 -17.39 -5.71
C GLU A 29 24.90 -16.86 -7.16
N GLY A 30 25.30 -15.60 -7.33
CA GLY A 30 25.51 -14.97 -8.65
C GLY A 30 24.26 -14.38 -9.30
N VAL A 31 23.14 -14.29 -8.56
CA VAL A 31 21.92 -13.60 -9.03
C VAL A 31 22.06 -12.10 -8.78
N ARG A 32 21.74 -11.28 -9.77
CA ARG A 32 21.68 -9.83 -9.58
C ARG A 32 20.38 -9.47 -8.88
N VAL A 33 20.45 -9.01 -7.64
CA VAL A 33 19.25 -8.69 -6.84
C VAL A 33 19.23 -7.24 -6.39
N ALA A 34 18.10 -6.56 -6.60
CA ALA A 34 17.79 -5.25 -6.03
C ALA A 34 16.61 -5.36 -5.07
N LEU A 35 16.68 -4.60 -3.98
CA LEU A 35 15.61 -4.49 -2.99
C LEU A 35 15.02 -3.08 -3.10
N ILE A 36 13.73 -2.98 -3.39
CA ILE A 36 13.00 -1.70 -3.33
C ILE A 36 12.26 -1.68 -2.00
N PRO A 37 12.46 -0.67 -1.14
CA PRO A 37 11.98 -0.68 0.24
C PRO A 37 10.48 -0.33 0.36
N THR A 38 9.63 -1.01 -0.39
CA THR A 38 8.16 -0.89 -0.30
C THR A 38 7.66 -1.35 1.06
N ARG A 39 6.79 -0.55 1.70
CA ARG A 39 6.16 -0.83 3.00
C ARG A 39 4.72 -1.32 2.87
N SER A 40 4.12 -1.19 1.67
CA SER A 40 2.75 -1.60 1.39
C SER A 40 2.63 -2.12 -0.04
N ALA A 41 1.68 -3.03 -0.28
CA ALA A 41 1.42 -3.61 -1.60
C ALA A 41 1.08 -2.56 -2.66
N VAL A 42 0.43 -1.44 -2.31
CA VAL A 42 0.14 -0.37 -3.27
C VAL A 42 1.40 0.33 -3.79
N GLN A 43 2.46 0.42 -2.97
CA GLN A 43 3.76 0.92 -3.44
C GLN A 43 4.44 -0.10 -4.37
N GLY A 44 4.28 -1.39 -4.08
CA GLY A 44 4.71 -2.47 -4.96
C GLY A 44 4.00 -2.46 -6.31
N LEU A 45 2.69 -2.21 -6.31
CA LEU A 45 1.90 -2.06 -7.54
C LEU A 45 2.37 -0.85 -8.36
N ALA A 46 2.63 0.29 -7.73
CA ALA A 46 3.18 1.47 -8.41
C ALA A 46 4.58 1.19 -9.00
N ALA A 47 5.44 0.49 -8.26
CA ALA A 47 6.73 0.05 -8.79
C ALA A 47 6.56 -0.86 -10.02
N LEU A 48 5.66 -1.84 -9.95
CA LEU A 48 5.42 -2.77 -11.06
C LEU A 48 4.79 -2.08 -12.28
N ALA A 49 3.97 -1.06 -12.08
CA ALA A 49 3.31 -0.32 -13.16
C ALA A 49 4.30 0.38 -14.10
N VAL A 50 5.48 0.75 -13.61
CA VAL A 50 6.53 1.44 -14.38
C VAL A 50 7.66 0.51 -14.85
N HIS A 51 7.59 -0.78 -14.53
CA HIS A 51 8.53 -1.80 -14.97
C HIS A 51 8.49 -1.93 -16.51
N GLU A 52 9.65 -1.87 -17.14
CA GLU A 52 9.78 -2.01 -18.59
C GLU A 52 10.73 -3.18 -18.91
N PRO A 53 10.24 -4.32 -19.46
CA PRO A 53 11.06 -5.50 -19.73
C PRO A 53 12.28 -5.25 -20.63
N GLY A 54 12.24 -4.23 -21.49
CA GLY A 54 13.37 -3.86 -22.35
C GLY A 54 14.41 -2.94 -21.69
N ARG A 55 14.12 -2.40 -20.50
CA ARG A 55 14.98 -1.44 -19.80
C ARG A 55 16.13 -2.15 -19.10
N ARG A 56 17.29 -1.50 -19.01
CA ARG A 56 18.41 -2.03 -18.23
C ARG A 56 18.02 -2.12 -16.76
N PHE A 57 18.42 -3.20 -16.10
CA PHE A 57 18.06 -3.48 -14.71
C PHE A 57 18.25 -2.30 -13.74
N ASP A 58 19.41 -1.63 -13.73
CA ASP A 58 19.63 -0.52 -12.79
C ASP A 58 18.72 0.67 -13.07
N GLU A 59 18.50 0.99 -14.35
CA GLU A 59 17.61 2.08 -14.77
C GLU A 59 16.16 1.75 -14.39
N ASP A 60 15.80 0.48 -14.49
CA ASP A 60 14.47 -0.01 -14.13
C ASP A 60 14.25 0.01 -12.61
N VAL A 61 15.23 -0.46 -11.83
CA VAL A 61 15.21 -0.34 -10.36
C VAL A 61 15.07 1.11 -9.93
N VAL A 62 15.75 2.06 -10.58
CA VAL A 62 15.61 3.51 -10.28
C VAL A 62 14.18 4.00 -10.55
N ALA A 63 13.61 3.65 -11.71
CA ALA A 63 12.25 4.04 -12.07
C ALA A 63 11.22 3.44 -11.09
N MET A 64 11.32 2.13 -10.83
CA MET A 64 10.46 1.40 -9.91
C MET A 64 10.57 1.96 -8.47
N THR A 65 11.78 2.28 -8.01
CA THR A 65 12.00 2.87 -6.67
C THR A 65 11.38 4.26 -6.57
N SER A 66 11.48 5.05 -7.64
CA SER A 66 10.89 6.39 -7.69
C SER A 66 9.36 6.33 -7.63
N ALA A 67 8.74 5.41 -8.39
CA ALA A 67 7.29 5.22 -8.37
C ALA A 67 6.78 4.73 -7.00
N ALA A 68 7.44 3.72 -6.41
CA ALA A 68 7.12 3.27 -5.06
C ALA A 68 7.23 4.40 -4.01
N GLY A 69 8.28 5.23 -4.09
CA GLY A 69 8.51 6.34 -3.17
C GLY A 69 7.56 7.52 -3.35
N ALA A 70 7.03 7.73 -4.56
CA ALA A 70 6.03 8.76 -4.84
C ALA A 70 4.63 8.36 -4.35
N THR A 71 4.37 7.06 -4.20
CA THR A 71 3.07 6.54 -3.77
C THR A 71 2.89 6.67 -2.26
N ARG A 72 1.98 7.54 -1.84
CA ARG A 72 1.49 7.58 -0.46
C ARG A 72 0.62 6.37 -0.22
N HIS A 73 0.76 5.75 0.95
CA HIS A 73 -0.03 4.57 1.29
C HIS A 73 -0.76 4.74 2.63
N ALA A 74 -1.88 4.05 2.73
CA ALA A 74 -2.66 3.93 3.94
C ALA A 74 -3.30 2.54 4.02
N GLU A 75 -3.77 2.20 5.20
CA GLU A 75 -4.48 0.96 5.46
C GLU A 75 -5.64 1.17 6.43
N VAL A 76 -6.64 0.32 6.30
CA VAL A 76 -7.78 0.25 7.22
C VAL A 76 -7.79 -1.13 7.85
N ILE A 77 -7.71 -1.16 9.18
CA ILE A 77 -7.61 -2.39 9.98
C ILE A 77 -8.62 -2.35 11.12
N VAL A 78 -8.82 -3.49 11.78
CA VAL A 78 -9.59 -3.57 13.03
C VAL A 78 -8.61 -3.76 14.18
N ALA A 79 -8.72 -2.94 15.22
CA ALA A 79 -7.92 -3.06 16.42
C ALA A 79 -8.23 -4.37 17.15
N GLU A 80 -7.21 -5.17 17.45
CA GLU A 80 -7.40 -6.42 18.20
C GLU A 80 -7.51 -6.20 19.72
N HIS A 81 -6.96 -5.10 20.22
CA HIS A 81 -6.86 -4.77 21.64
C HIS A 81 -6.83 -3.26 21.86
N GLU A 82 -7.02 -2.83 23.12
CA GLU A 82 -6.83 -1.44 23.51
C GLU A 82 -5.38 -1.01 23.34
N SER A 83 -5.15 0.16 22.75
CA SER A 83 -3.81 0.72 22.56
C SER A 83 -3.82 2.25 22.53
N TRP A 84 -2.69 2.84 22.91
CA TRP A 84 -2.46 4.29 22.82
C TRP A 84 -1.86 4.62 21.46
N THR A 85 -2.55 5.47 20.70
CA THR A 85 -2.16 5.85 19.34
C THR A 85 -2.04 7.38 19.22
N SER A 86 -1.46 7.85 18.13
CA SER A 86 -1.39 9.29 17.81
C SER A 86 -2.77 9.95 17.64
N ALA A 87 -3.80 9.20 17.27
CA ALA A 87 -5.18 9.69 17.18
C ALA A 87 -5.98 9.59 18.50
N GLY A 88 -5.40 8.99 19.54
CA GLY A 88 -6.06 8.75 20.83
C GLY A 88 -6.01 7.28 21.25
N VAL A 89 -6.79 6.93 22.27
CA VAL A 89 -6.93 5.54 22.74
C VAL A 89 -7.94 4.82 21.88
N CYS A 90 -7.54 3.71 21.25
CA CYS A 90 -8.47 2.80 20.58
C CYS A 90 -8.84 1.63 21.49
N GLN A 91 -9.94 0.96 21.19
CA GLN A 91 -10.45 -0.24 21.85
C GLN A 91 -10.42 -1.43 20.88
N ALA A 92 -10.49 -2.65 21.41
CA ALA A 92 -10.70 -3.84 20.59
C ALA A 92 -12.00 -3.70 19.76
N GLY A 93 -11.92 -3.94 18.45
CA GLY A 93 -13.03 -3.80 17.52
C GLY A 93 -13.14 -2.43 16.85
N ASP A 94 -12.39 -1.41 17.30
CA ASP A 94 -12.35 -0.13 16.61
C ASP A 94 -11.73 -0.28 15.20
N VAL A 95 -12.27 0.45 14.25
CA VAL A 95 -11.71 0.56 12.90
C VAL A 95 -10.65 1.65 12.91
N LEU A 96 -9.41 1.27 12.61
CA LEU A 96 -8.28 2.17 12.53
C LEU A 96 -7.96 2.50 11.08
N GLY A 97 -7.74 3.77 10.80
CA GLY A 97 -7.19 4.25 9.53
C GLY A 97 -5.77 4.74 9.73
N LEU A 98 -4.80 4.04 9.16
CA LEU A 98 -3.38 4.35 9.27
C LEU A 98 -2.88 4.99 7.99
N ILE A 99 -2.12 6.08 8.08
CA ILE A 99 -1.46 6.73 6.94
C ILE A 99 0.05 6.69 7.20
N ASP A 100 0.83 6.12 6.28
CA ASP A 100 2.27 5.89 6.43
C ASP A 100 2.67 5.09 7.70
N GLY A 101 1.74 4.27 8.19
CA GLY A 101 1.89 3.47 9.41
C GLY A 101 1.46 4.16 10.71
N ASP A 102 1.07 5.45 10.66
CA ASP A 102 0.56 6.18 11.82
C ASP A 102 -0.96 6.18 11.86
N VAL A 103 -1.55 5.85 13.01
CA VAL A 103 -3.01 5.88 13.21
C VAL A 103 -3.51 7.32 13.10
N ALA A 104 -4.14 7.64 11.98
CA ALA A 104 -4.69 8.95 11.71
C ALA A 104 -6.16 9.07 12.14
N VAL A 105 -6.91 7.97 12.09
CA VAL A 105 -8.35 7.94 12.34
C VAL A 105 -8.70 6.72 13.20
N ILE A 106 -9.57 6.93 14.20
CA ILE A 106 -10.24 5.88 14.95
C ILE A 106 -11.74 6.04 14.69
N GLY A 107 -12.41 4.98 14.28
CA GLY A 107 -13.84 4.96 14.01
C GLY A 107 -14.46 3.60 14.31
N SER A 108 -15.74 3.45 13.99
CA SER A 108 -16.50 2.21 14.24
C SER A 108 -17.11 1.59 12.98
N ASP A 109 -16.98 2.26 11.83
CA ASP A 109 -17.47 1.79 10.54
C ASP A 109 -16.34 1.82 9.50
N VAL A 110 -16.15 0.71 8.79
CA VAL A 110 -15.07 0.53 7.83
C VAL A 110 -15.16 1.55 6.69
N THR A 111 -16.37 1.77 6.16
CA THR A 111 -16.57 2.64 5.00
C THR A 111 -16.35 4.11 5.36
N ALA A 112 -16.87 4.55 6.50
CA ALA A 112 -16.70 5.91 7.00
C ALA A 112 -15.24 6.21 7.36
N THR A 113 -14.54 5.28 8.01
CA THR A 113 -13.13 5.42 8.33
C THR A 113 -12.29 5.46 7.05
N ALA A 114 -12.51 4.52 6.12
CA ALA A 114 -11.81 4.49 4.83
C ALA A 114 -12.02 5.78 4.03
N ARG A 115 -13.24 6.31 4.00
CA ARG A 115 -13.54 7.61 3.37
C ARG A 115 -12.75 8.75 4.01
N THR A 116 -12.66 8.77 5.33
CA THR A 116 -11.93 9.81 6.07
C THR A 116 -10.43 9.73 5.77
N VAL A 117 -9.87 8.53 5.72
CA VAL A 117 -8.48 8.28 5.32
C VAL A 117 -8.23 8.78 3.89
N LEU A 118 -9.07 8.35 2.95
CA LEU A 118 -8.99 8.76 1.55
C LEU A 118 -9.02 10.28 1.37
N ASP A 119 -9.98 10.95 2.02
CA ASP A 119 -10.13 12.41 1.94
C ASP A 119 -8.88 13.14 2.49
N ARG A 120 -8.24 12.59 3.54
CA ARG A 120 -6.99 13.13 4.08
C ARG A 120 -5.80 12.89 3.14
N MET A 121 -5.71 11.71 2.53
CA MET A 121 -4.63 11.43 1.58
C MET A 121 -4.72 12.36 0.36
N LEU A 122 -5.93 12.55 -0.18
CA LEU A 122 -6.18 13.41 -1.34
C LEU A 122 -6.13 14.91 -1.02
N ALA A 123 -6.08 15.31 0.26
CA ALA A 123 -5.97 16.72 0.64
C ALA A 123 -4.68 17.39 0.12
N ALA A 124 -3.62 16.61 -0.08
CA ALA A 124 -2.36 17.06 -0.70
C ALA A 124 -2.33 16.89 -2.22
N GLY A 125 -3.46 16.56 -2.85
CA GLY A 125 -3.57 16.22 -4.27
C GLY A 125 -3.34 14.75 -4.56
N GLY A 126 -3.42 14.39 -5.84
CA GLY A 126 -3.20 13.05 -6.39
C GLY A 126 -3.80 12.97 -7.80
N GLU A 127 -3.44 11.96 -8.56
CA GLU A 127 -3.97 11.66 -9.90
C GLU A 127 -4.59 10.26 -9.99
N LEU A 128 -4.14 9.32 -9.15
CA LEU A 128 -4.65 7.96 -9.12
C LEU A 128 -4.83 7.48 -7.67
N VAL A 129 -5.98 6.85 -7.41
CA VAL A 129 -6.25 6.10 -6.19
C VAL A 129 -6.27 4.61 -6.51
N THR A 130 -5.38 3.86 -5.88
CA THR A 130 -5.38 2.40 -5.95
C THR A 130 -5.98 1.81 -4.68
N LEU A 131 -7.03 1.00 -4.80
CA LEU A 131 -7.68 0.30 -3.69
C LEU A 131 -7.36 -1.20 -3.77
N VAL A 132 -6.88 -1.79 -2.67
CA VAL A 132 -6.68 -3.25 -2.57
C VAL A 132 -7.51 -3.79 -1.42
N LEU A 133 -8.56 -4.54 -1.75
CA LEU A 133 -9.55 -5.05 -0.80
C LEU A 133 -9.10 -6.38 -0.19
N GLY A 134 -9.14 -6.50 1.15
CA GLY A 134 -9.05 -7.78 1.84
C GLY A 134 -10.35 -8.59 1.73
N ASP A 135 -10.26 -9.91 1.91
CA ASP A 135 -11.41 -10.84 1.91
C ASP A 135 -12.51 -10.45 2.91
N ASP A 136 -12.12 -9.84 4.04
CA ASP A 136 -13.03 -9.47 5.14
C ASP A 136 -13.57 -8.03 5.00
N ALA A 137 -13.23 -7.32 3.91
CA ALA A 137 -13.73 -5.98 3.65
C ALA A 137 -15.23 -6.02 3.29
N PRO A 138 -16.04 -5.03 3.71
CA PRO A 138 -17.41 -4.93 3.24
C PRO A 138 -17.47 -4.75 1.72
N ASP A 139 -18.26 -5.57 1.01
CA ASP A 139 -18.40 -5.53 -0.46
C ASP A 139 -18.75 -4.14 -1.02
N THR A 140 -19.39 -3.29 -0.21
CA THR A 140 -19.84 -1.96 -0.60
C THR A 140 -18.76 -0.89 -0.50
N VAL A 141 -17.62 -1.16 0.17
CA VAL A 141 -16.63 -0.13 0.50
C VAL A 141 -16.02 0.50 -0.75
N ALA A 142 -15.57 -0.31 -1.72
CA ALA A 142 -14.97 0.19 -2.96
C ALA A 142 -15.93 1.09 -3.74
N ALA A 143 -17.16 0.64 -3.96
CA ALA A 143 -18.17 1.42 -4.68
C ALA A 143 -18.53 2.74 -3.98
N HIS A 144 -18.37 2.85 -2.66
CA HIS A 144 -18.53 4.12 -1.93
C HIS A 144 -17.32 5.03 -2.13
N LEU A 145 -16.10 4.49 -2.03
CA LEU A 145 -14.87 5.27 -2.22
C LEU A 145 -14.72 5.75 -3.66
N GLU A 146 -14.97 4.90 -4.66
CA GLU A 146 -14.91 5.29 -6.08
C GLU A 146 -15.89 6.43 -6.40
N ARG A 147 -17.10 6.36 -5.86
CA ARG A 147 -18.09 7.43 -5.98
C ARG A 147 -17.62 8.70 -5.29
N ARG A 148 -17.05 8.58 -4.08
CA ARG A 148 -16.50 9.72 -3.33
C ARG A 148 -15.40 10.43 -4.10
N VAL A 149 -14.51 9.69 -4.76
CA VAL A 149 -13.45 10.24 -5.62
C VAL A 149 -14.09 10.98 -6.79
N ARG A 150 -14.94 10.29 -7.56
CA ARG A 150 -15.63 10.87 -8.73
C ARG A 150 -16.38 12.17 -8.42
N ASP A 151 -17.05 12.22 -7.27
CA ASP A 151 -17.94 13.34 -6.93
C ASP A 151 -17.17 14.61 -6.48
N ALA A 152 -15.92 14.50 -6.03
CA ALA A 152 -15.18 15.68 -5.52
C ALA A 152 -13.77 15.88 -6.07
N TYR A 153 -13.20 14.90 -6.76
CA TYR A 153 -11.83 14.93 -7.27
C TYR A 153 -11.87 14.65 -8.77
N LEU A 154 -12.21 15.68 -9.55
CA LEU A 154 -12.52 15.57 -10.99
C LEU A 154 -11.37 15.08 -11.88
N ALA A 155 -10.13 15.09 -11.38
CA ALA A 155 -8.93 14.69 -12.10
C ALA A 155 -8.23 13.48 -11.46
N VAL A 156 -8.96 12.72 -10.64
CA VAL A 156 -8.43 11.54 -9.93
C VAL A 156 -9.15 10.29 -10.41
N ASP A 157 -8.40 9.35 -10.95
CA ASP A 157 -8.91 8.03 -11.32
C ASP A 157 -8.85 7.05 -10.15
N THR A 158 -9.61 5.96 -10.25
CA THR A 158 -9.63 4.88 -9.25
C THR A 158 -9.44 3.53 -9.90
N VAL A 159 -8.54 2.71 -9.34
CA VAL A 159 -8.36 1.30 -9.72
C VAL A 159 -8.50 0.43 -8.49
N THR A 160 -9.27 -0.66 -8.61
CA THR A 160 -9.59 -1.55 -7.49
C THR A 160 -9.12 -2.97 -7.78
N TYR A 161 -8.44 -3.57 -6.81
CA TYR A 161 -7.97 -4.95 -6.83
C TYR A 161 -8.50 -5.75 -5.62
N HIS A 162 -8.64 -7.06 -5.79
CA HIS A 162 -8.84 -7.98 -4.68
C HIS A 162 -7.47 -8.48 -4.20
N GLY A 163 -7.13 -8.17 -2.96
CA GLY A 163 -5.88 -8.56 -2.29
C GLY A 163 -5.93 -9.93 -1.61
N GLY A 164 -7.11 -10.53 -1.51
CA GLY A 164 -7.27 -11.82 -0.85
C GLY A 164 -7.21 -11.71 0.68
N ARG A 165 -6.86 -12.80 1.36
CA ARG A 165 -6.72 -12.82 2.81
C ARG A 165 -5.44 -12.14 3.27
N GLN A 166 -5.60 -11.09 4.06
CA GLN A 166 -4.51 -10.26 4.60
C GLN A 166 -4.97 -9.59 5.90
N GLY A 167 -4.03 -9.03 6.68
CA GLY A 167 -4.36 -8.38 7.95
C GLY A 167 -5.18 -7.09 7.81
N ALA A 168 -5.02 -6.38 6.69
CA ALA A 168 -5.78 -5.16 6.41
C ALA A 168 -7.10 -5.46 5.69
N LEU A 169 -8.15 -4.73 6.06
CA LEU A 169 -9.41 -4.75 5.31
C LEU A 169 -9.26 -4.02 3.98
N LEU A 170 -8.45 -2.96 3.93
CA LEU A 170 -8.25 -2.16 2.74
C LEU A 170 -6.86 -1.54 2.77
N LEU A 171 -6.14 -1.60 1.64
CA LEU A 171 -4.99 -0.76 1.37
C LEU A 171 -5.39 0.33 0.38
N ILE A 172 -4.90 1.55 0.59
CA ILE A 172 -5.16 2.71 -0.26
C ILE A 172 -3.81 3.27 -0.69
N GLY A 173 -3.58 3.37 -1.99
CA GLY A 173 -2.47 4.09 -2.60
C GLY A 173 -2.97 5.39 -3.22
N VAL A 174 -2.22 6.48 -3.04
CA VAL A 174 -2.44 7.73 -3.78
C VAL A 174 -1.11 8.18 -4.39
N GLU A 175 -1.11 8.27 -5.71
CA GLU A 175 -0.03 8.85 -6.52
C GLU A 175 -0.33 10.35 -6.70
#